data_AF-A0A354XTX0-F1
#
_entry.id   AF-A0A354XTX0-F1
#
_cell.length_a   1.000
_cell.length_b   1.000
_cell.length_c   1.000
_cell.angle_alpha   90.00
_cell.angle_beta   90.00
_cell.angle_gamma   90.00
#
_symmetry.space_group_name_H-M   'P 1'
#
loop_
_entity.id
_entity.type
_entity.pdbx_description
1 polymer ?
#
loop_
_entity_poly.entity_id
_entity_poly.type
_entity_poly.pdbx_seq_one_letter_code
_entity_poly.pdbx_strand_id
1 'polypeptide(L)'
;MKKVLFIDRDGTLIIEPPVDFQIDSLEKLEFYPQVFQYLSRIARELEYELVMVTNQDGLGTSSFPEDTFWPAHHKMVKAFENEGIVFSEILIDRSFEHENLPTRKPGIALLTHYTKGGYDLENSYVIGDRKTDVRLARNLGCKAIYLNVDKTDDAVLCTTDWAEIYAYLKSEPRKGVVCRKTSETDIVVEVNLDGSGKSRIATGLGFFDHMLEQIARHGNVDLSIRVNGDLHIDEHHTVEDTAIALGEAFLQA
;
A
#
# COMPACT_ATOMS: atom_id res chain seq x y z
N MET A 1 12.99 -3.39 0.35
CA MET A 1 12.31 -4.05 1.49
C MET A 1 10.91 -4.40 1.03
N LYS A 2 10.28 -5.48 1.55
CA LYS A 2 8.94 -5.87 1.09
C LYS A 2 7.86 -4.97 1.70
N LYS A 3 6.83 -4.62 0.94
CA LYS A 3 5.64 -3.93 1.48
C LYS A 3 4.58 -4.97 1.86
N VAL A 4 3.76 -4.67 2.87
CA VAL A 4 2.73 -5.58 3.38
C VAL A 4 1.38 -4.88 3.40
N LEU A 5 0.33 -5.63 3.05
CA LEU A 5 -1.06 -5.26 3.36
C LEU A 5 -1.56 -6.19 4.46
N PHE A 6 -1.75 -5.62 5.65
CA PHE A 6 -2.42 -6.27 6.77
C PHE A 6 -3.93 -6.02 6.62
N ILE A 7 -4.71 -7.06 6.35
CA ILE A 7 -6.11 -6.93 5.96
C ILE A 7 -6.97 -7.58 7.04
N ASP A 8 -7.92 -6.82 7.60
CA ASP A 8 -8.94 -7.39 8.47
C ASP A 8 -9.86 -8.34 7.68
N ARG A 9 -10.51 -9.25 8.40
CA ARG A 9 -11.42 -10.23 7.82
C ARG A 9 -12.86 -9.73 7.84
N ASP A 10 -13.47 -9.70 9.01
CA ASP A 10 -14.87 -9.33 9.21
C ASP A 10 -15.03 -7.82 8.98
N GLY A 11 -16.09 -7.42 8.27
CA GLY A 11 -16.30 -6.03 7.87
C GLY A 11 -15.43 -5.53 6.70
N THR A 12 -14.41 -6.29 6.31
CA THR A 12 -13.40 -5.85 5.33
C THR A 12 -13.28 -6.78 4.11
N LEU A 13 -12.97 -8.06 4.32
CA LEU A 13 -12.97 -9.08 3.26
C LEU A 13 -14.36 -9.70 3.07
N ILE A 14 -15.08 -9.83 4.18
CA ILE A 14 -16.43 -10.40 4.26
C ILE A 14 -17.31 -9.46 5.07
N ILE A 15 -18.62 -9.52 4.86
CA ILE A 15 -19.59 -8.76 5.63
C ILE A 15 -19.69 -9.35 7.04
N GLU A 16 -19.54 -8.50 8.05
CA GLU A 16 -19.73 -8.91 9.44
C GLU A 16 -21.23 -9.06 9.75
N PRO A 17 -21.68 -10.20 10.32
CA PRO A 17 -23.09 -10.40 10.63
C PRO A 17 -23.55 -9.43 11.72
N PRO A 18 -24.69 -8.75 11.56
CA PRO A 18 -25.11 -7.68 12.47
C PRO A 18 -25.64 -8.17 13.84
N VAL A 19 -25.77 -9.49 14.03
CA VAL A 19 -26.43 -10.06 15.22
C VAL A 19 -25.42 -10.47 16.29
N ASP A 20 -24.49 -11.36 15.94
CA ASP A 20 -23.48 -11.93 16.84
C ASP A 20 -22.06 -11.58 16.44
N PHE A 21 -21.86 -10.89 15.31
CA PHE A 21 -20.57 -10.51 14.76
C PHE A 21 -19.65 -11.72 14.49
N GLN A 22 -20.23 -12.92 14.34
CA GLN A 22 -19.50 -14.16 14.18
C GLN A 22 -19.92 -14.92 12.92
N ILE A 23 -18.93 -15.28 12.12
CA ILE A 23 -19.08 -16.15 10.94
C ILE A 23 -18.85 -17.61 11.39
N ASP A 24 -19.91 -18.24 11.88
CA ASP A 24 -19.94 -19.60 12.42
C ASP A 24 -20.68 -20.60 11.49
N SER A 25 -21.08 -20.15 10.30
CA SER A 25 -21.76 -20.97 9.30
C SER A 25 -21.48 -20.47 7.88
N LEU A 26 -21.68 -21.33 6.88
CA LEU A 26 -21.51 -20.96 5.47
C LEU A 26 -22.60 -20.03 4.97
N GLU A 27 -23.79 -20.10 5.57
CA GLU A 27 -24.94 -19.24 5.25
C GLU A 27 -24.70 -17.78 5.64
N LYS A 28 -23.88 -17.54 6.68
CA LYS A 28 -23.47 -16.20 7.09
C LYS A 28 -22.30 -15.64 6.25
N LEU A 29 -21.62 -16.47 5.46
CA LEU A 29 -20.46 -16.04 4.68
C LEU A 29 -20.90 -15.23 3.45
N GLU A 30 -20.82 -13.92 3.56
CA GLU A 30 -21.03 -12.97 2.47
C GLU A 30 -19.74 -12.18 2.20
N PHE A 31 -19.28 -12.15 0.95
CA PHE A 31 -18.07 -11.42 0.57
C PHE A 31 -18.35 -9.93 0.43
N TYR A 32 -17.38 -9.10 0.81
CA TYR A 32 -17.51 -7.65 0.63
C TYR A 32 -17.61 -7.30 -0.87
N PRO A 33 -18.49 -6.36 -1.27
CA PRO A 33 -18.65 -5.98 -2.67
C PRO A 33 -17.32 -5.67 -3.38
N GLN A 34 -17.15 -6.25 -4.57
CA GLN A 34 -15.99 -6.04 -5.44
C GLN A 34 -14.62 -6.47 -4.84
N VAL A 35 -14.58 -7.08 -3.65
CA VAL A 35 -13.33 -7.48 -2.99
C VAL A 35 -12.48 -8.38 -3.87
N PHE A 36 -13.07 -9.40 -4.51
CA PHE A 36 -12.34 -10.30 -5.41
C PHE A 36 -11.75 -9.54 -6.60
N GLN A 37 -12.54 -8.66 -7.21
CA GLN A 37 -12.14 -7.94 -8.41
C GLN A 37 -10.90 -7.08 -8.15
N TYR A 38 -10.90 -6.30 -7.08
CA TYR A 38 -9.82 -5.34 -6.83
C TYR A 38 -8.69 -5.92 -5.98
N LEU A 39 -8.97 -6.78 -5.01
CA LEU A 39 -7.89 -7.45 -4.27
C LEU A 39 -7.10 -8.40 -5.18
N SER A 40 -7.73 -9.06 -6.16
CA SER A 40 -7.01 -9.88 -7.15
C SER A 40 -6.15 -9.01 -8.06
N ARG A 41 -6.56 -7.77 -8.36
CA ARG A 41 -5.72 -6.81 -9.09
C ARG A 41 -4.58 -6.30 -8.23
N ILE A 42 -4.81 -5.99 -6.95
CA ILE A 42 -3.76 -5.64 -6.00
C ILE A 42 -2.72 -6.77 -5.96
N ALA A 43 -3.14 -8.01 -5.78
CA ALA A 43 -2.25 -9.18 -5.70
C ALA A 43 -1.42 -9.42 -6.97
N ARG A 44 -1.96 -9.08 -8.14
CA ARG A 44 -1.31 -9.32 -9.45
C ARG A 44 -0.50 -8.13 -9.96
N GLU A 45 -0.98 -6.91 -9.72
CA GLU A 45 -0.43 -5.68 -10.31
C GLU A 45 0.50 -4.94 -9.34
N LEU A 46 0.38 -5.15 -8.02
CA LEU A 46 1.11 -4.41 -6.99
C LEU A 46 2.02 -5.33 -6.17
N GLU A 47 3.19 -4.83 -5.79
CA GLU A 47 4.19 -5.58 -5.02
C GLU A 47 3.92 -5.52 -3.50
N TYR A 48 2.80 -6.12 -3.07
CA TYR A 48 2.46 -6.28 -1.65
C TYR A 48 2.42 -7.76 -1.24
N GLU A 49 2.99 -8.06 -0.09
CA GLU A 49 2.72 -9.29 0.64
C GLU A 49 1.38 -9.16 1.37
N LEU A 50 0.47 -10.12 1.18
CA LEU A 50 -0.86 -10.07 1.81
C LEU A 50 -0.85 -10.86 3.11
N VAL A 51 -1.33 -10.25 4.18
CA VAL A 51 -1.44 -10.85 5.52
C VAL A 51 -2.83 -10.60 6.06
N MET A 52 -3.53 -11.64 6.51
CA MET A 52 -4.83 -11.49 7.15
C MET A 52 -4.66 -11.35 8.67
N VAL A 53 -5.29 -10.36 9.29
CA VAL A 53 -5.20 -10.13 10.74
C VAL A 53 -6.59 -9.91 11.32
N THR A 54 -7.05 -10.82 12.17
CA THR A 54 -8.43 -10.79 12.68
C THR A 54 -8.51 -11.13 14.17
N ASN A 55 -9.47 -10.50 14.86
CA ASN A 55 -9.86 -10.82 16.22
C ASN A 55 -11.13 -11.66 16.18
N GLN A 56 -11.15 -12.84 16.80
CA GLN A 56 -12.27 -13.77 16.82
C GLN A 56 -12.65 -14.06 18.28
N ASP A 57 -13.51 -13.20 18.83
CA ASP A 57 -13.88 -13.19 20.24
C ASP A 57 -14.39 -14.57 20.70
N GLY A 58 -13.61 -15.20 21.58
CA GLY A 58 -13.97 -16.48 22.19
C GLY A 58 -13.83 -17.69 21.27
N LEU A 59 -13.08 -17.60 20.17
CA LEU A 59 -12.83 -18.74 19.29
C LEU A 59 -12.19 -19.91 20.06
N GLY A 60 -12.86 -21.07 20.04
CA GLY A 60 -12.49 -22.28 20.77
C GLY A 60 -13.16 -22.41 22.14
N THR A 61 -14.01 -21.46 22.53
CA THR A 61 -14.89 -21.59 23.70
C THR A 61 -16.27 -22.11 23.30
N SER A 62 -17.16 -22.33 24.28
CA SER A 62 -18.53 -22.75 24.02
C SER A 62 -19.37 -21.69 23.29
N SER A 63 -19.01 -20.40 23.37
CA SER A 63 -19.73 -19.33 22.67
C SER A 63 -19.33 -19.23 21.20
N PHE A 64 -18.12 -19.69 20.83
CA PHE A 64 -17.69 -19.73 19.44
C PHE A 64 -16.78 -20.96 19.18
N PRO A 65 -17.39 -22.14 18.99
CA PRO A 65 -16.65 -23.38 18.79
C PRO A 65 -15.78 -23.39 17.52
N GLU A 66 -14.65 -24.11 17.56
CA GLU A 66 -13.76 -24.20 16.39
C GLU A 66 -14.42 -24.90 15.18
N ASP A 67 -15.27 -25.89 15.44
CA ASP A 67 -15.97 -26.67 14.41
C ASP A 67 -17.03 -25.88 13.64
N THR A 68 -17.48 -24.74 14.19
CA THR A 68 -18.37 -23.81 13.49
C THR A 68 -17.59 -22.73 12.72
N PHE A 69 -16.44 -22.29 13.25
CA PHE A 69 -15.57 -21.31 12.62
C PHE A 69 -14.83 -21.83 11.38
N TRP A 70 -14.10 -22.95 11.51
CA TRP A 70 -13.14 -23.40 10.50
C TRP A 70 -13.75 -23.71 9.14
N PRO A 71 -14.94 -24.32 9.02
CA PRO A 71 -15.53 -24.60 7.71
C PRO A 71 -15.75 -23.33 6.87
N ALA A 72 -16.32 -22.28 7.46
CA ALA A 72 -16.56 -21.01 6.78
C ALA A 72 -15.24 -20.29 6.47
N HIS A 73 -14.32 -20.25 7.44
CA HIS A 73 -13.00 -19.64 7.25
C HIS A 73 -12.20 -20.30 6.11
N HIS A 74 -12.13 -21.64 6.09
CA HIS A 74 -11.42 -22.36 5.02
C HIS A 74 -12.09 -22.16 3.66
N LYS A 75 -13.42 -22.10 3.60
CA LYS A 75 -14.13 -21.85 2.35
C LYS A 75 -13.83 -20.45 1.81
N MET A 76 -13.80 -19.44 2.69
CA MET A 76 -13.42 -18.07 2.36
C MET A 76 -11.98 -18.00 1.82
N VAL A 77 -11.01 -18.56 2.55
CA VAL A 77 -9.60 -18.58 2.10
C VAL A 77 -9.46 -19.29 0.75
N LYS A 78 -10.16 -20.42 0.56
CA LYS A 78 -10.13 -21.14 -0.72
C LYS A 78 -10.75 -20.34 -1.87
N ALA A 79 -11.80 -19.57 -1.61
CA ALA A 79 -12.38 -18.69 -2.62
C ALA A 79 -11.40 -17.60 -3.06
N PHE A 80 -10.68 -16.98 -2.12
CA PHE A 80 -9.62 -16.01 -2.44
C PHE A 80 -8.46 -16.64 -3.22
N GLU A 81 -8.00 -17.82 -2.80
CA GLU A 81 -6.93 -18.55 -3.49
C GLU A 81 -7.30 -18.86 -4.95
N ASN A 82 -8.56 -19.25 -5.21
CA ASN A 82 -9.04 -19.52 -6.56
C ASN A 82 -9.03 -18.28 -7.47
N GLU A 83 -9.07 -17.07 -6.91
CA GLU A 83 -8.95 -15.78 -7.61
C GLU A 83 -7.50 -15.26 -7.66
N GLY A 84 -6.53 -16.09 -7.27
CA GLY A 84 -5.11 -15.74 -7.23
C GLY A 84 -4.71 -14.85 -6.06
N ILE A 85 -5.58 -14.72 -5.04
CA ILE A 85 -5.31 -13.95 -3.82
C ILE A 85 -4.81 -14.91 -2.75
N VAL A 86 -3.51 -14.90 -2.50
CA VAL A 86 -2.86 -15.78 -1.52
C VAL A 86 -2.37 -14.97 -0.34
N PHE A 87 -2.88 -15.29 0.84
CA PHE A 87 -2.37 -14.74 2.10
C PHE A 87 -1.12 -15.51 2.51
N SER A 88 -0.01 -14.79 2.66
CA SER A 88 1.27 -15.34 3.13
C SER A 88 1.20 -15.82 4.58
N GLU A 89 0.37 -15.14 5.38
CA GLU A 89 0.12 -15.46 6.78
C GLU A 89 -1.31 -15.07 7.16
N ILE A 90 -1.92 -15.85 8.04
CA ILE A 90 -3.25 -15.59 8.61
C ILE A 90 -3.10 -15.61 10.14
N LEU A 91 -3.27 -14.44 10.76
CA LEU A 91 -3.09 -14.22 12.18
C LEU A 91 -4.45 -14.02 12.84
N ILE A 92 -4.77 -14.91 13.76
CA ILE A 92 -6.07 -14.96 14.44
C ILE A 92 -5.84 -14.82 15.94
N ASP A 93 -6.28 -13.70 16.51
CA ASP A 93 -6.43 -13.58 17.96
C ASP A 93 -7.76 -14.19 18.38
N ARG A 94 -7.76 -14.98 19.46
CA ARG A 94 -8.92 -15.75 19.93
C ARG A 94 -9.55 -15.17 21.20
N SER A 95 -8.94 -14.14 21.77
CA SER A 95 -9.30 -13.60 23.07
C SER A 95 -10.53 -12.71 22.98
N PHE A 96 -11.23 -12.58 24.10
CA PHE A 96 -12.29 -11.60 24.24
C PHE A 96 -11.72 -10.20 24.44
N GLU A 97 -12.49 -9.17 24.07
CA GLU A 97 -12.09 -7.78 24.26
C GLU A 97 -11.70 -7.42 25.71
N HIS A 98 -12.44 -7.94 26.69
CA HIS A 98 -12.20 -7.63 28.11
C HIS A 98 -10.89 -8.21 28.66
N GLU A 99 -10.28 -9.19 27.97
CA GLU A 99 -9.01 -9.79 28.39
C GLU A 99 -7.80 -8.90 28.09
N ASN A 100 -7.96 -7.92 27.19
CA ASN A 100 -6.94 -6.91 26.86
C ASN A 100 -5.56 -7.51 26.53
N LEU A 101 -5.52 -8.66 25.84
CA LEU A 101 -4.27 -9.32 25.48
C LEU A 101 -3.49 -8.52 24.43
N PRO A 102 -2.14 -8.50 24.48
CA PRO A 102 -1.32 -7.76 23.53
C PRO A 102 -1.34 -8.35 22.10
N THR A 103 -1.87 -9.57 21.94
CA THR A 103 -2.10 -10.24 20.66
C THR A 103 -3.35 -9.75 19.94
N ARG A 104 -4.31 -9.19 20.67
CA ARG A 104 -5.57 -8.66 20.14
C ARG A 104 -5.37 -7.28 19.55
N LYS A 105 -5.87 -7.01 18.33
CA LYS A 105 -5.85 -5.66 17.75
C LYS A 105 -6.50 -4.65 18.71
N PRO A 106 -5.88 -3.49 18.98
CA PRO A 106 -4.76 -2.87 18.25
C PRO A 106 -3.35 -3.29 18.72
N GLY A 107 -3.23 -4.28 19.60
CA GLY A 107 -1.95 -4.85 20.00
C GLY A 107 -1.22 -5.52 18.83
N ILE A 108 0.11 -5.48 18.88
CA ILE A 108 0.99 -5.92 17.77
C ILE A 108 1.71 -7.23 18.06
N ALA A 109 1.40 -7.93 19.15
CA ALA A 109 2.21 -9.08 19.58
C ALA A 109 2.28 -10.20 18.53
N LEU A 110 1.19 -10.43 17.78
CA LEU A 110 1.14 -11.38 16.66
C LEU A 110 1.96 -10.94 15.43
N LEU A 111 2.36 -9.67 15.37
CA LEU A 111 2.97 -9.03 14.19
C LEU A 111 4.42 -8.59 14.45
N THR A 112 4.98 -8.90 15.62
CA THR A 112 6.30 -8.43 16.04
C THR A 112 7.45 -8.89 15.15
N HIS A 113 7.28 -9.93 14.33
CA HIS A 113 8.30 -10.33 13.37
C HIS A 113 8.39 -9.37 12.17
N TYR A 114 7.30 -8.73 11.77
CA TYR A 114 7.31 -7.72 10.70
C TYR A 114 8.10 -6.46 11.10
N THR A 115 8.24 -6.18 12.40
CA THR A 115 8.99 -5.03 12.91
C THR A 115 10.48 -5.27 13.09
N LYS A 116 10.96 -6.52 12.95
CA LYS A 116 12.37 -6.91 13.15
C LYS A 116 13.26 -6.67 11.92
N GLY A 117 12.71 -6.11 10.84
CA GLY A 117 13.43 -5.77 9.62
C GLY A 117 13.02 -6.63 8.40
N GLY A 118 13.39 -6.17 7.20
CA GLY A 118 13.03 -6.83 5.93
C GLY A 118 11.77 -6.28 5.25
N TYR A 119 10.96 -5.53 5.99
CA TYR A 119 9.72 -4.91 5.52
C TYR A 119 9.79 -3.38 5.56
N ASP A 120 9.20 -2.75 4.55
CA ASP A 120 8.98 -1.31 4.45
C ASP A 120 7.63 -0.97 5.08
N LEU A 121 7.61 -0.82 6.41
CA LEU A 121 6.38 -0.57 7.15
C LEU A 121 5.80 0.83 6.88
N GLU A 122 6.65 1.81 6.55
CA GLU A 122 6.22 3.18 6.23
C GLU A 122 5.35 3.22 4.97
N ASN A 123 5.63 2.34 4.00
CA ASN A 123 4.81 2.16 2.80
C ASN A 123 3.98 0.87 2.83
N SER A 124 3.73 0.33 4.02
CA SER A 124 2.76 -0.76 4.26
C SER A 124 1.47 -0.20 4.85
N TYR A 125 0.40 -0.98 4.73
CA TYR A 125 -0.94 -0.54 5.15
C TYR A 125 -1.64 -1.57 6.00
N VAL A 126 -2.44 -1.08 6.95
CA VAL A 126 -3.54 -1.85 7.53
C VAL A 126 -4.83 -1.40 6.87
N ILE A 127 -5.62 -2.36 6.38
CA ILE A 127 -6.95 -2.15 5.81
C ILE A 127 -7.97 -2.78 6.77
N GLY A 128 -8.88 -1.98 7.30
CA GLY A 128 -9.92 -2.46 8.22
C GLY A 128 -11.06 -1.47 8.39
N ASP A 129 -12.22 -1.95 8.85
CA ASP A 129 -13.45 -1.17 9.01
C ASP A 129 -13.62 -0.58 10.41
N ARG A 130 -12.77 -0.97 11.38
CA ARG A 130 -12.85 -0.52 12.77
C ARG A 130 -11.68 0.39 13.17
N LYS A 131 -11.93 1.24 14.18
CA LYS A 131 -10.88 2.11 14.78
C LYS A 131 -9.74 1.30 15.43
N THR A 132 -9.96 0.03 15.73
CA THR A 132 -8.91 -0.90 16.16
C THR A 132 -7.85 -1.09 15.08
N ASP A 133 -8.22 -1.15 13.81
CA ASP A 133 -7.31 -1.37 12.69
C ASP A 133 -6.50 -0.12 12.37
N VAL A 134 -7.15 1.05 12.44
CA VAL A 134 -6.46 2.35 12.34
C VAL A 134 -5.42 2.50 13.44
N ARG A 135 -5.76 2.13 14.68
CA ARG A 135 -4.81 2.13 15.81
C ARG A 135 -3.72 1.06 15.65
N LEU A 136 -4.04 -0.10 15.10
CA LEU A 136 -3.05 -1.14 14.80
C LEU A 136 -2.00 -0.61 13.82
N ALA A 137 -2.42 0.10 12.75
CA ALA A 137 -1.51 0.70 11.79
C ALA A 137 -0.52 1.65 12.47
N ARG A 138 -1.03 2.56 13.30
CA ARG A 138 -0.21 3.48 14.09
C ARG A 138 0.79 2.72 14.97
N ASN A 139 0.35 1.66 15.66
CA ASN A 139 1.21 0.89 16.56
C ASN A 139 2.31 0.10 15.81
N LEU A 140 2.04 -0.31 14.57
CA LEU A 140 3.03 -0.96 13.70
C LEU A 140 3.99 0.03 13.02
N GLY A 141 3.61 1.31 12.92
CA GLY A 141 4.33 2.29 12.10
C GLY A 141 3.93 2.24 10.62
N CYS A 142 2.72 1.76 10.32
CA CYS A 142 2.14 1.68 8.98
C CYS A 142 1.06 2.75 8.76
N LYS A 143 0.70 2.96 7.49
CA LYS A 143 -0.44 3.80 7.09
C LYS A 143 -1.76 3.02 7.30
N ALA A 144 -2.86 3.72 7.57
CA ALA A 144 -4.19 3.09 7.71
C ALA A 144 -5.10 3.44 6.52
N ILE A 145 -5.79 2.44 5.99
CA ILE A 145 -6.93 2.60 5.09
C ILE A 145 -8.18 2.17 5.85
N TYR A 146 -9.07 3.12 6.10
CA TYR A 146 -10.27 2.91 6.92
C TYR A 146 -11.46 2.61 6.00
N LEU A 147 -11.93 1.36 6.02
CA LEU A 147 -13.04 0.91 5.19
C LEU A 147 -14.38 1.21 5.87
N ASN A 148 -14.73 2.49 6.00
CA ASN A 148 -15.93 2.94 6.68
C ASN A 148 -16.49 4.23 6.06
N VAL A 149 -17.78 4.47 6.29
CA VAL A 149 -18.43 5.75 5.92
C VAL A 149 -17.94 6.91 6.77
N ASP A 150 -17.55 6.62 8.02
CA ASP A 150 -17.00 7.60 8.94
C ASP A 150 -15.59 8.00 8.51
N LYS A 151 -15.27 9.27 8.68
CA LYS A 151 -13.92 9.80 8.41
C LYS A 151 -13.08 9.82 9.68
N THR A 152 -11.77 9.65 9.51
CA THR A 152 -10.78 9.85 10.57
C THR A 152 -9.52 10.45 9.99
N ASP A 153 -8.91 11.38 10.73
CA ASP A 153 -7.64 12.01 10.33
C ASP A 153 -6.44 11.06 10.52
N ASP A 154 -6.63 9.94 11.24
CA ASP A 154 -5.61 8.93 11.48
C ASP A 154 -5.49 7.90 10.33
N ALA A 155 -6.28 8.05 9.25
CA ALA A 155 -6.22 7.20 8.06
C ALA A 155 -5.91 8.00 6.80
N VAL A 156 -5.08 7.44 5.91
CA VAL A 156 -4.68 8.08 4.65
C VAL A 156 -5.74 7.99 3.57
N LEU A 157 -6.68 7.04 3.72
CA LEU A 157 -7.87 6.89 2.90
C LEU A 157 -9.03 6.43 3.80
N CYS A 158 -10.19 7.05 3.65
CA CYS A 158 -11.46 6.58 4.21
C CYS A 158 -12.41 6.33 3.05
N THR A 159 -12.92 5.10 2.90
CA THR A 159 -13.79 4.70 1.79
C THR A 159 -14.66 3.52 2.20
N THR A 160 -15.66 3.17 1.39
CA THR A 160 -16.40 1.90 1.48
C THR A 160 -16.26 1.06 0.22
N ASP A 161 -15.31 1.40 -0.66
CA ASP A 161 -15.17 0.78 -1.98
C ASP A 161 -13.74 0.27 -2.21
N TRP A 162 -13.63 -1.03 -2.46
CA TRP A 162 -12.36 -1.68 -2.84
C TRP A 162 -11.78 -1.13 -4.14
N ALA A 163 -12.60 -0.57 -5.03
CA ALA A 163 -12.13 0.11 -6.23
C ALA A 163 -11.29 1.34 -5.90
N GLU A 164 -11.72 2.13 -4.91
CA GLU A 164 -10.98 3.31 -4.44
C GLU A 164 -9.72 2.91 -3.69
N ILE A 165 -9.76 1.83 -2.89
CA ILE A 165 -8.55 1.28 -2.24
C ILE A 165 -7.50 0.91 -3.29
N TYR A 166 -7.89 0.15 -4.31
CA TYR A 166 -6.98 -0.23 -5.38
C TYR A 166 -6.46 0.99 -6.13
N ALA A 167 -7.33 1.94 -6.48
CA ALA A 167 -6.92 3.16 -7.16
C ALA A 167 -5.91 3.96 -6.33
N TYR A 168 -6.14 4.07 -5.02
CA TYR A 168 -5.25 4.73 -4.08
C TYR A 168 -3.89 4.03 -3.98
N LEU A 169 -3.88 2.72 -3.72
CA LEU A 169 -2.65 1.91 -3.61
C LEU A 169 -1.85 1.88 -4.91
N LYS A 170 -2.53 1.94 -6.06
CA LYS A 170 -1.89 2.08 -7.37
C LYS A 170 -1.37 3.50 -7.61
N SER A 171 -2.01 4.50 -7.02
CA SER A 171 -1.67 5.91 -7.22
C SER A 171 -0.52 6.40 -6.36
N GLU A 172 0.00 5.61 -5.40
CA GLU A 172 1.26 5.92 -4.71
C GLU A 172 2.37 6.00 -5.78
N PRO A 173 2.80 7.23 -6.12
CA PRO A 173 3.54 7.45 -7.34
C PRO A 173 4.99 6.99 -7.16
N ARG A 174 5.46 6.14 -8.06
CA ARG A 174 6.88 5.79 -8.21
C ARG A 174 7.68 7.04 -8.50
N LYS A 175 8.38 7.53 -7.49
CA LYS A 175 9.07 8.82 -7.50
C LYS A 175 10.54 8.67 -7.14
N GLY A 176 11.38 9.32 -7.93
CA GLY A 176 12.82 9.42 -7.68
C GLY A 176 13.23 10.88 -7.61
N VAL A 177 14.17 11.21 -6.73
CA VAL A 177 14.72 12.55 -6.61
C VAL A 177 16.23 12.44 -6.48
N VAL A 178 16.95 12.99 -7.46
CA VAL A 178 18.40 12.98 -7.51
C VAL A 178 18.92 14.41 -7.54
N CYS A 179 19.85 14.69 -6.63
CA CYS A 179 20.64 15.91 -6.61
C CYS A 179 22.08 15.55 -6.97
N ARG A 180 22.59 16.09 -8.07
CA ARG A 180 23.95 15.85 -8.56
C ARG A 180 24.69 17.17 -8.65
N LYS A 181 25.89 17.22 -8.05
CA LYS A 181 26.72 18.42 -8.04
C LYS A 181 28.17 18.08 -8.36
N THR A 182 28.73 18.77 -9.33
CA THR A 182 30.13 18.69 -9.75
C THR A 182 30.78 20.07 -9.71
N SER A 183 32.00 20.22 -10.23
CA SER A 183 32.61 21.55 -10.43
C SER A 183 31.95 22.31 -11.58
N GLU A 184 31.36 21.59 -12.52
CA GLU A 184 30.81 22.07 -13.79
C GLU A 184 29.30 22.29 -13.71
N THR A 185 28.57 21.47 -12.93
CA THR A 185 27.10 21.45 -12.91
C THR A 185 26.49 21.33 -11.50
N ASP A 186 25.29 21.89 -11.32
CA ASP A 186 24.42 21.69 -10.16
C ASP A 186 23.01 21.34 -10.66
N ILE A 187 22.58 20.11 -10.42
CA ILE A 187 21.40 19.48 -11.03
C ILE A 187 20.48 18.92 -9.97
N VAL A 188 19.19 19.19 -10.13
CA VAL A 188 18.11 18.53 -9.39
C VAL A 188 17.12 17.95 -10.39
N VAL A 189 16.90 16.64 -10.30
CA VAL A 189 15.91 15.89 -11.07
C VAL A 189 14.89 15.29 -10.12
N GLU A 190 13.60 15.51 -10.40
CA GLU A 190 12.48 14.78 -9.80
C GLU A 190 11.72 14.06 -10.92
N VAL A 191 11.46 12.77 -10.73
CA VAL A 191 10.69 11.92 -11.64
C VAL A 191 9.46 11.40 -10.90
N ASN A 192 8.32 11.37 -11.58
CA ASN A 192 7.15 10.59 -11.20
C ASN A 192 6.74 9.69 -12.37
N LEU A 193 6.99 8.38 -12.26
CA LEU A 193 6.68 7.41 -13.32
C LEU A 193 5.18 7.17 -13.50
N ASP A 194 4.38 7.48 -12.49
CA ASP A 194 2.92 7.37 -12.50
C ASP A 194 2.26 8.75 -12.71
N GLY A 195 2.95 9.60 -13.49
CA GLY A 195 2.53 10.96 -13.81
C GLY A 195 1.46 11.06 -14.89
N SER A 196 1.33 12.27 -15.43
CA SER A 196 0.38 12.63 -16.49
C SER A 196 1.06 13.30 -17.69
N GLY A 197 2.39 13.26 -17.74
CA GLY A 197 3.19 13.91 -18.77
C GLY A 197 3.45 15.40 -18.55
N LYS A 198 3.35 15.88 -17.30
CA LYS A 198 3.65 17.28 -16.94
C LYS A 198 5.16 17.46 -16.80
N SER A 199 5.69 18.56 -17.31
CA SER A 199 7.12 18.86 -17.22
C SER A 199 7.39 20.27 -16.70
N ARG A 200 8.51 20.43 -15.98
CA ARG A 200 9.13 21.71 -15.63
C ARG A 200 10.63 21.56 -15.85
N ILE A 201 11.12 22.01 -16.98
CA ILE A 201 12.49 21.75 -17.42
C ILE A 201 13.19 23.08 -17.66
N ALA A 202 14.35 23.22 -17.03
CA ALA A 202 15.21 24.37 -17.17
C ALA A 202 16.66 23.90 -17.13
N THR A 203 17.19 23.52 -18.30
CA THR A 203 18.61 23.18 -18.46
C THR A 203 19.46 24.37 -18.91
N GLY A 204 18.81 25.42 -19.44
CA GLY A 204 19.47 26.53 -20.13
C GLY A 204 19.72 26.27 -21.61
N LEU A 205 19.44 25.06 -22.10
CA LEU A 205 19.59 24.64 -23.48
C LEU A 205 18.22 24.33 -24.10
N GLY A 206 17.65 25.26 -24.87
CA GLY A 206 16.26 25.15 -25.35
C GLY A 206 15.97 23.91 -26.20
N PHE A 207 16.93 23.42 -26.98
CA PHE A 207 16.77 22.15 -27.71
C PHE A 207 16.69 20.96 -26.77
N PHE A 208 17.55 20.91 -25.75
CA PHE A 208 17.58 19.82 -24.79
C PHE A 208 16.34 19.83 -23.88
N ASP A 209 15.91 21.01 -23.44
CA ASP A 209 14.65 21.20 -22.73
C ASP A 209 13.48 20.59 -23.52
N HIS A 210 13.37 20.93 -24.81
CA HIS A 210 12.33 20.39 -25.68
C HIS A 210 12.38 18.86 -25.80
N MET A 211 13.58 18.27 -25.92
CA MET A 211 13.74 16.82 -26.00
C MET A 211 13.29 16.13 -24.69
N LEU A 212 13.64 16.68 -23.53
CA LEU A 212 13.23 16.13 -22.24
C LEU A 212 11.71 16.30 -22.00
N GLU A 213 11.10 17.38 -22.48
CA GLU A 213 9.64 17.56 -22.46
C GLU A 213 8.92 16.46 -23.25
N GLN A 214 9.48 16.03 -24.39
CA GLN A 214 8.93 14.91 -25.15
C GLN A 214 8.97 13.60 -24.35
N ILE A 215 10.03 13.37 -23.56
CA ILE A 215 10.12 12.18 -22.69
C ILE A 215 8.97 12.20 -21.67
N ALA A 216 8.74 13.33 -21.00
CA ALA A 216 7.61 13.46 -20.07
C ALA A 216 6.27 13.18 -20.77
N ARG A 217 6.01 13.90 -21.88
CA ARG A 217 4.73 13.85 -22.59
C ARG A 217 4.41 12.48 -23.19
N HIS A 218 5.40 11.81 -23.78
CA HIS A 218 5.19 10.54 -24.46
C HIS A 218 5.42 9.32 -23.56
N GLY A 219 6.14 9.50 -22.44
CA GLY A 219 6.30 8.49 -21.40
C GLY A 219 5.15 8.46 -20.39
N ASN A 220 4.24 9.44 -20.39
CA ASN A 220 3.25 9.66 -19.33
C ASN A 220 3.91 9.77 -17.93
N VAL A 221 5.12 10.33 -17.87
CA VAL A 221 5.85 10.57 -16.63
C VAL A 221 5.88 12.07 -16.35
N ASP A 222 5.80 12.48 -15.08
CA ASP A 222 6.03 13.89 -14.74
C ASP A 222 7.52 14.11 -14.46
N LEU A 223 8.11 15.17 -15.02
CA LEU A 223 9.53 15.51 -14.86
C LEU A 223 9.70 16.95 -14.33
N SER A 224 10.54 17.11 -13.31
CA SER A 224 11.06 18.42 -12.88
C SER A 224 12.58 18.36 -12.97
N ILE A 225 13.18 19.15 -13.86
CA ILE A 225 14.63 19.16 -14.08
C ILE A 225 15.10 20.61 -13.98
N ARG A 226 16.02 20.87 -13.06
CA ARG A 226 16.70 22.15 -12.90
C ARG A 226 18.19 21.92 -13.00
N VAL A 227 18.84 22.68 -13.87
CA VAL A 227 20.28 22.61 -14.06
C VAL A 227 20.86 24.01 -14.04
N ASN A 228 21.98 24.14 -13.35
CA ASN A 228 22.89 25.25 -13.48
C ASN A 228 24.24 24.69 -13.96
N GLY A 229 24.53 24.85 -15.25
CA GLY A 229 25.74 24.33 -15.88
C GLY A 229 26.64 25.43 -16.44
N ASP A 230 27.86 25.05 -16.80
CA ASP A 230 28.94 25.90 -17.30
C ASP A 230 28.84 26.22 -18.80
N LEU A 231 27.66 26.62 -19.27
CA LEU A 231 27.35 26.89 -20.70
C LEU A 231 28.24 27.93 -21.41
N HIS A 232 29.11 28.62 -20.67
CA HIS A 232 30.10 29.54 -21.21
C HIS A 232 31.36 28.82 -21.75
N ILE A 233 31.60 27.59 -21.31
CA ILE A 233 32.63 26.70 -21.86
C ILE A 233 32.06 26.01 -23.10
N ASP A 234 31.06 25.15 -22.89
CA ASP A 234 30.21 24.54 -23.91
C ASP A 234 29.01 23.82 -23.23
N GLU A 235 28.21 23.07 -24.00
CA GLU A 235 27.02 22.37 -23.53
C GLU A 235 27.25 20.95 -22.97
N HIS A 236 28.42 20.33 -23.14
CA HIS A 236 28.52 18.87 -23.02
C HIS A 236 28.35 18.38 -21.58
N HIS A 237 28.95 19.06 -20.60
CA HIS A 237 28.77 18.71 -19.18
C HIS A 237 27.30 18.81 -18.75
N THR A 238 26.62 19.87 -19.19
CA THR A 238 25.20 20.09 -18.88
C THR A 238 24.35 18.94 -19.41
N VAL A 239 24.59 18.50 -20.66
CA VAL A 239 23.84 17.39 -21.26
C VAL A 239 24.18 16.05 -20.59
N GLU A 240 25.46 15.76 -20.39
CA GLU A 240 25.95 14.50 -19.82
C GLU A 240 25.46 14.31 -18.38
N ASP A 241 25.75 15.25 -17.49
CA ASP A 241 25.40 15.10 -16.07
C ASP A 241 23.88 15.11 -15.86
N THR A 242 23.12 15.84 -16.68
CA THR A 242 21.65 15.80 -16.62
C THR A 242 21.12 14.44 -17.02
N ALA A 243 21.68 13.81 -18.07
CA ALA A 243 21.27 12.48 -18.49
C ALA A 243 21.62 11.41 -17.45
N ILE A 244 22.78 11.54 -16.78
CA ILE A 244 23.17 10.68 -15.65
C ILE A 244 22.18 10.82 -14.50
N ALA A 245 21.93 12.05 -14.03
CA ALA A 245 21.01 12.31 -12.92
C ALA A 245 19.58 11.86 -13.25
N LEU A 246 19.15 12.00 -14.50
CA LEU A 246 17.87 11.49 -14.98
C LEU A 246 17.80 9.97 -14.91
N GLY A 247 18.82 9.26 -15.42
CA GLY A 247 18.88 7.80 -15.36
C GLY A 247 18.85 7.27 -13.92
N GLU A 248 19.58 7.92 -13.01
CA GLU A 248 19.57 7.61 -11.57
C GLU A 248 18.19 7.84 -10.95
N ALA A 249 17.52 8.94 -11.27
CA ALA A 249 16.19 9.24 -10.75
C ALA A 249 15.13 8.25 -11.25
N PHE A 250 15.24 7.79 -12.50
CA PHE A 250 14.40 6.71 -13.04
C PHE A 250 14.65 5.36 -12.36
N LEU A 251 15.89 5.07 -11.95
CA LEU A 251 16.22 3.83 -11.24
C LEU A 251 15.76 3.84 -9.79
N GLN A 252 15.74 5.02 -9.16
CA GLN A 252 15.25 5.20 -7.79
C GLN A 252 13.72 5.13 -7.68
N ALA A 253 13.01 5.55 -8.72
CA ALA A 253 11.56 5.63 -8.79
C ALA A 253 10.88 4.25 -8.93
#